data_AF-A0A935KKP0-F1
#
_entry.id   AF-A0A935KKP0-F1
#
_cell.length_a   1.000
_cell.length_b   1.000
_cell.length_c   1.000
_cell.angle_alpha   90.00
_cell.angle_beta   90.00
_cell.angle_gamma   90.00
#
_symmetry.space_group_name_H-M   'P 1'
#
loop_
_entity.id
_entity.type
_entity.pdbx_description
1 polymer ?
#
loop_
_entity_poly.entity_id
_entity_poly.type
_entity_poly.pdbx_seq_one_letter_code
_entity_poly.pdbx_strand_id
1 'polypeptide(L)'
;MAGTINGFKFYFRAKYDEWTFSISAHSEIDPVDIQFPETGKQFGYFAEGKYGTEFDSKASYMEFDVAKDIIQRCVADYLQGNKIIK
;
A
#
# COMPACT_ATOMS: atom_id res chain seq x y z
N MET A 1 -9.28 -1.92 -0.04
CA MET A 1 -9.26 -2.56 -1.38
C MET A 1 -8.19 -3.64 -1.36
N ALA A 2 -8.45 -4.80 -1.95
CA ALA A 2 -7.45 -5.85 -2.11
C ALA A 2 -7.37 -6.26 -3.59
N GLY A 3 -6.21 -6.76 -4.00
CA GLY A 3 -6.00 -7.25 -5.36
C GLY A 3 -4.65 -7.93 -5.51
N THR A 4 -4.20 -8.11 -6.76
CA THR A 4 -2.93 -8.77 -7.07
C THR A 4 -2.11 -8.00 -8.09
N ILE A 5 -0.79 -8.00 -7.95
CA ILE A 5 0.18 -7.43 -8.89
C ILE A 5 1.25 -8.49 -9.16
N ASN A 6 1.41 -8.93 -10.41
CA ASN A 6 2.36 -9.99 -10.79
C ASN A 6 2.26 -11.27 -9.92
N GLY A 7 1.06 -11.60 -9.45
CA GLY A 7 0.81 -12.75 -8.56
C GLY A 7 0.97 -12.47 -7.07
N PHE A 8 1.49 -11.30 -6.67
CA PHE A 8 1.59 -10.89 -5.27
C PHE A 8 0.31 -10.18 -4.82
N LYS A 9 -0.21 -10.55 -3.65
CA LYS A 9 -1.40 -9.91 -3.08
C LYS A 9 -1.03 -8.52 -2.54
N PHE A 10 -1.91 -7.55 -2.75
CA PHE A 10 -1.80 -6.22 -2.15
C PHE A 10 -3.04 -5.86 -1.35
N TYR A 11 -2.86 -4.96 -0.40
CA TYR A 11 -3.94 -4.33 0.34
C TYR A 11 -3.73 -2.81 0.40
N PHE A 12 -4.82 -2.08 0.16
CA PHE A 12 -4.89 -0.63 0.32
C PHE A 12 -6.00 -0.30 1.31
N ARG A 13 -5.68 0.54 2.30
CA ARG A 13 -6.62 1.02 3.30
C ARG A 13 -6.52 2.53 3.39
N ALA A 14 -7.65 3.19 3.50
CA ALA A 14 -7.71 4.60 3.86
C ALA A 14 -8.64 4.76 5.05
N LYS A 15 -8.22 5.54 6.05
CA LYS A 15 -8.96 5.78 7.29
C LYS A 15 -8.61 7.17 7.82
N TYR A 16 -9.63 7.95 8.16
CA TYR A 16 -9.50 9.34 8.59
C TYR A 16 -8.77 10.17 7.54
N ASP A 17 -7.60 10.71 7.88
CA ASP A 17 -6.70 11.47 7.03
C ASP A 17 -5.52 10.64 6.52
N GLU A 18 -5.50 9.34 6.77
CA GLU A 18 -4.37 8.45 6.48
C GLU A 18 -4.71 7.37 5.46
N TRP A 19 -3.71 6.94 4.71
CA TRP A 19 -3.77 5.76 3.87
C TRP A 19 -2.54 4.88 4.09
N THR A 20 -2.73 3.57 3.92
CA THR A 20 -1.66 2.58 3.91
C THR A 20 -1.80 1.66 2.70
N PHE A 21 -0.67 1.17 2.23
CA PHE A 21 -0.56 0.24 1.13
C PHE A 21 0.49 -0.82 1.45
N SER A 22 0.17 -2.08 1.21
CA SER A 22 1.08 -3.19 1.42
C SER A 22 1.03 -4.19 0.29
N ILE A 23 2.17 -4.81 -0.01
CA ILE A 23 2.27 -5.96 -0.93
C ILE A 23 2.96 -7.08 -0.15
N SER A 24 2.39 -8.27 -0.19
CA SER A 24 3.01 -9.47 0.39
C SER A 24 3.82 -10.20 -0.67
N ALA A 25 5.11 -10.39 -0.41
CA ALA A 25 6.01 -11.22 -1.22
C ALA A 25 5.89 -12.72 -0.88
N HIS A 26 5.14 -13.07 0.18
CA HIS A 26 4.96 -14.43 0.67
C HIS A 26 3.50 -14.87 0.55
N SER A 27 3.26 -16.06 0.00
CA SER A 27 1.89 -16.56 -0.19
C SER A 27 1.13 -16.83 1.10
N GLU A 28 1.85 -17.03 2.21
CA GLU A 28 1.31 -17.38 3.52
C GLU A 28 0.99 -16.16 4.39
N ILE A 29 1.48 -14.97 4.02
CA ILE A 29 1.25 -13.73 4.76
C ILE A 29 0.22 -12.90 4.01
N ASP A 30 -0.89 -12.55 4.67
CA ASP A 30 -1.86 -11.64 4.09
C ASP A 30 -1.30 -10.21 4.12
N PRO A 31 -1.36 -9.43 3.03
CA PRO A 31 -0.93 -8.03 3.04
C PRO A 31 -1.65 -7.18 4.11
N VAL A 32 -2.84 -7.56 4.57
CA VAL A 32 -3.53 -6.88 5.69
C VAL A 32 -2.73 -6.95 7.00
N ASP A 33 -1.89 -7.96 7.18
CA ASP A 33 -1.05 -8.15 8.37
C ASP A 33 0.26 -7.34 8.30
N ILE A 34 0.61 -6.79 7.13
CA ILE A 34 1.76 -5.92 6.93
C ILE A 34 1.34 -4.48 7.26
N GLN A 35 1.43 -4.10 8.54
CA GLN A 35 0.93 -2.81 9.05
C GLN A 35 2.01 -1.80 9.44
N PHE A 36 3.29 -2.18 9.35
CA PHE A 36 4.43 -1.33 9.73
C PHE A 36 5.60 -1.43 8.75
N PRO A 37 6.46 -0.39 8.63
CA PRO A 37 7.63 -0.41 7.77
C PRO A 37 8.56 -1.62 7.98
N GLU A 38 8.72 -2.08 9.21
CA GLU A 38 9.56 -3.24 9.56
C GLU A 38 8.99 -4.52 8.98
N THR A 39 7.68 -4.74 9.14
CA THR A 39 6.99 -5.89 8.54
C THR A 39 6.98 -5.82 7.02
N GLY A 40 6.92 -4.61 6.45
CA GLY A 40 7.08 -4.38 5.01
C GLY A 40 8.44 -4.85 4.53
N LYS A 41 9.53 -4.45 5.20
CA LYS A 41 10.88 -4.90 4.84
C LYS A 41 11.07 -6.41 4.98
N GLN A 42 10.41 -7.03 5.96
CA GLN A 42 10.54 -8.46 6.23
C GLN A 42 9.72 -9.32 5.26
N PHE A 43 8.51 -8.90 4.91
CA PHE A 43 7.53 -9.74 4.21
C PHE A 43 7.06 -9.18 2.85
N GLY A 44 7.55 -8.03 2.41
CA GLY A 44 7.27 -7.50 1.08
C GLY A 44 7.46 -5.99 0.95
N TYR A 45 6.37 -5.24 1.02
CA TYR A 45 6.35 -3.78 0.87
C TYR A 45 5.30 -3.16 1.78
N PHE A 46 5.61 -1.98 2.33
CA PHE A 46 4.69 -1.16 3.08
C PHE A 46 4.95 0.32 2.76
N ALA A 47 3.88 1.06 2.53
CA ALA A 47 3.88 2.51 2.36
C ALA A 47 2.67 3.11 3.07
N GLU A 48 2.83 4.33 3.54
CA GLU A 48 1.78 5.10 4.20
C GLU A 48 1.87 6.58 3.82
N GLY A 49 0.79 7.30 4.04
CA GLY A 49 0.76 8.74 3.88
C GLY A 49 -0.53 9.37 4.36
N LYS A 50 -0.56 10.71 4.31
CA LYS A 50 -1.76 11.50 4.63
C LYS A 50 -2.46 11.99 3.37
N TYR A 51 -3.77 12.17 3.45
CA TYR A 51 -4.60 12.80 2.43
C TYR A 51 -5.67 13.70 3.06
N GLY A 52 -5.56 15.00 2.81
CA GLY A 52 -6.38 16.03 3.44
C GLY A 52 -5.61 16.80 4.51
N THR A 53 -6.35 17.41 5.43
CA THR A 53 -5.80 18.08 6.62
C THR A 53 -5.90 17.17 7.83
N GLU A 54 -5.07 17.42 8.83
CA GLU A 54 -5.08 16.65 10.09
C GLU A 54 -6.49 16.65 10.72
N PHE A 55 -6.92 15.47 11.17
CA PHE A 55 -8.25 15.21 11.75
C PHE A 55 -9.45 15.28 10.78
N ASP A 56 -9.22 15.43 9.47
CA ASP A 56 -10.27 15.28 8.46
C ASP A 56 -10.51 13.79 8.14
N SER A 57 -11.65 13.45 7.56
CA SER A 57 -11.98 12.09 7.08
C SER A 57 -11.79 11.92 5.57
N LYS A 58 -11.05 12.83 4.94
CA LYS A 58 -10.89 12.86 3.47
C LYS A 58 -10.24 11.61 2.89
N ALA A 59 -9.38 10.91 3.63
CA ALA A 59 -8.84 9.64 3.15
C ALA A 59 -9.91 8.55 3.14
N SER A 60 -10.79 8.50 4.15
CA SER A 60 -11.93 7.55 4.18
C SER A 60 -12.88 7.72 2.99
N TYR A 61 -13.04 8.95 2.50
CA TYR A 61 -13.90 9.30 1.36
C TYR A 61 -13.08 9.68 0.12
N MET A 62 -11.87 9.13 0.00
CA MET A 62 -10.98 9.43 -1.11
C MET A 62 -11.64 9.07 -2.45
N GLU A 63 -11.59 10.01 -3.39
CA GLU A 63 -12.04 9.79 -4.76
C GLU A 63 -11.32 8.60 -5.39
N PHE A 64 -12.04 7.84 -6.21
CA PHE A 64 -11.52 6.61 -6.81
C PHE A 64 -10.22 6.85 -7.59
N ASP A 65 -10.17 7.91 -8.40
CA ASP A 65 -9.00 8.22 -9.22
C ASP A 65 -7.78 8.58 -8.37
N VAL A 66 -7.98 9.26 -7.23
CA VAL A 66 -6.91 9.57 -6.28
C VAL A 66 -6.36 8.30 -5.65
N ALA A 67 -7.24 7.39 -5.20
CA ALA A 67 -6.83 6.11 -4.63
C ALA A 67 -6.07 5.27 -5.66
N LYS A 68 -6.55 5.25 -6.91
CA LYS A 68 -5.89 4.57 -8.03
C LYS A 68 -4.50 5.13 -8.30
N ASP A 69 -4.34 6.45 -8.34
CA ASP A 69 -3.03 7.09 -8.55
C ASP A 69 -2.05 6.82 -7.40
N ILE A 70 -2.51 6.77 -6.16
CA ILE A 70 -1.68 6.37 -5.01
C ILE A 70 -1.22 4.93 -5.17
N ILE A 71 -2.16 4.00 -5.43
CA ILE A 71 -1.86 2.58 -5.62
C ILE A 71 -0.84 2.42 -6.75
N GLN A 72 -1.06 3.04 -7.91
CA GLN A 72 -0.15 2.93 -9.06
C GLN A 72 1.26 3.43 -8.74
N ARG A 73 1.39 4.51 -7.96
CA ARG A 73 2.70 5.00 -7.49
C ARG A 73 3.39 4.00 -6.56
N CYS A 74 2.68 3.45 -5.58
CA CYS A 74 3.24 2.42 -4.69
C CYS A 74 3.65 1.15 -5.45
N VAL A 75 2.88 0.74 -6.45
CA VAL A 75 3.23 -0.38 -7.33
C VAL A 75 4.49 -0.07 -8.13
N ALA A 76 4.58 1.12 -8.72
CA ALA A 76 5.76 1.53 -9.47
C ALA A 76 7.02 1.53 -8.59
N ASP A 77 6.92 2.05 -7.36
CA ASP A 77 8.00 2.07 -6.39
C ASP A 77 8.46 0.65 -6.00
N TYR A 78 7.52 -0.24 -5.66
CA TYR A 78 7.81 -1.64 -5.39
C TYR A 78 8.53 -2.34 -6.57
N LEU A 79 8.05 -2.13 -7.80
CA LEU A 79 8.65 -2.72 -8.99
C LEU A 79 10.02 -2.12 -9.32
N GLN A 80 10.27 -0.85 -8.99
CA GLN A 80 11.58 -0.23 -9.16
C GLN A 80 12.58 -0.74 -8.11
N GLY A 81 12.18 -0.81 -6.84
CA GLY A 81 13.01 -1.39 -5.77
C GLY A 81 13.43 -2.83 -6.07
N ASN A 82 12.51 -3.65 -6.59
CA ASN A 82 12.80 -5.03 -6.99
C ASN A 82 13.70 -5.17 -8.23
N LYS A 83 13.83 -4.13 -9.06
CA LYS A 83 14.78 -4.16 -10.19
C LYS A 83 16.22 -3.96 -9.75
N ILE A 84 16.45 -3.41 -8.56
CA ILE A 84 17.81 -3.15 -8.02
C ILE A 84 18.40 -4.43 -7.39
N ILE A 85 17.56 -5.44 -7.11
CA ILE A 85 17.95 -6.69 -6.44
C ILE A 85 17.91 -7.90 -7.40
N LYS A 86 18.14 -7.68 -8.70
CA LYS A 86 18.33 -8.73 -9.70
C LYS A 86 19.75 -8.76 -10.24
#